data_AF-A7H733-F1
#
_entry.id   AF-A7H733-F1
#
_cell.length_a   1.000
_cell.length_b   1.000
_cell.length_c   1.000
_cell.angle_alpha   90.00
_cell.angle_beta   90.00
_cell.angle_gamma   90.00
#
_symmetry.space_group_name_H-M   'P 1'
#
loop_
_entity.id
_entity.type
_entity.pdbx_description
1 polymer ?
#
loop_
_entity_poly.entity_id
_entity_poly.type
_entity_poly.pdbx_seq_one_letter_code
_entity_poly.pdbx_strand_id
1 'polypeptide(L)'
;MQVRAARALLSLALGGLAVAGPAPVAARGARGAECVGRYADTLSAMKAAAREREARPAADYVYCLRATAVYEHLSYGRGGKLRRQYYTKTRHGTGFAYGARGGESLVATNHHVVDFPEVTGEDTELEGVPAGSRRVREEVRIVSSEAEPEAPGQHALSAVVSDEALDVAVLSTPTKLRTLPYRTGSARDLRVGDAVLVRGFPLGAFPAANAGRVIAVGQRDLDRGWDHEDFAVDALLNLGSSGSPVLAVSCTTGEPELVGIYHAGYKGAQGLNVVVGIDQVRGLLEGLRASPREVAARDPGVDRASARAVLAKGPVVMPFGGRVVRAELSGGGVRFSLLDASYPLSTRVELAVLDTGPRSGPGGDELSEALWEQLGLVLHYRRVEEERESASASSARARVEEHIRDREEEQADLIAAAEAGADGLALIGGAVRDPATGTAAPDARTPRGAPPPPARTRGLRQTVAP
;
A
#
# COMPACT_ATOMS: atom_id res chain seq x y z
N MET A 1 -11.71 -15.31 -91.35
CA MET A 1 -13.14 -15.00 -91.59
C MET A 1 -13.68 -14.23 -90.40
N GLN A 2 -14.33 -13.09 -90.65
CA GLN A 2 -14.99 -12.22 -89.66
C GLN A 2 -16.07 -13.03 -88.87
N VAL A 3 -16.51 -12.63 -87.67
CA VAL A 3 -17.57 -11.63 -87.47
C VAL A 3 -17.49 -10.99 -86.07
N ARG A 4 -17.59 -9.65 -86.06
CA ARG A 4 -17.81 -8.77 -84.91
C ARG A 4 -19.25 -8.89 -84.41
N ALA A 5 -19.47 -8.79 -83.10
CA ALA A 5 -20.78 -8.42 -82.55
C ALA A 5 -20.62 -7.19 -81.65
N ALA A 6 -21.09 -6.06 -82.19
CA ALA A 6 -21.28 -4.80 -81.49
C ALA A 6 -22.53 -4.88 -80.61
N ARG A 7 -22.51 -4.24 -79.44
CA ARG A 7 -23.72 -3.88 -78.71
C ARG A 7 -23.77 -2.36 -78.55
N ALA A 8 -24.81 -1.80 -79.14
CA ALA A 8 -25.12 -0.40 -79.23
C ALA A 8 -25.70 0.14 -77.91
N LEU A 9 -25.46 1.44 -77.72
CA LEU A 9 -26.05 2.30 -76.71
C LEU A 9 -27.58 2.38 -76.85
N LEU A 10 -28.26 2.46 -75.70
CA LEU A 10 -29.56 3.12 -75.62
C LEU A 10 -29.48 4.18 -74.52
N SER A 11 -29.41 5.43 -74.95
CA SER A 11 -29.52 6.63 -74.13
C SER A 11 -30.99 6.88 -73.83
N LEU A 12 -31.37 6.91 -72.55
CA LEU A 12 -32.60 7.56 -72.11
C LEU A 12 -32.24 8.69 -71.16
N ALA A 13 -32.40 9.91 -71.66
CA ALA A 13 -32.47 11.11 -70.86
C ALA A 13 -33.82 11.12 -70.13
N LEU A 14 -33.80 11.17 -68.81
CA LEU A 14 -34.95 11.59 -68.01
C LEU A 14 -34.55 12.81 -67.19
N GLY A 15 -35.41 13.83 -67.30
CA GLY A 15 -35.20 15.17 -66.76
C GLY A 15 -35.17 15.19 -65.24
N GLY A 16 -34.48 16.21 -64.73
CA GLY A 16 -34.37 16.45 -63.31
C GLY A 16 -35.72 16.77 -62.66
N LEU A 17 -35.95 16.12 -61.53
CA LEU A 17 -36.55 16.77 -60.36
C LEU A 17 -35.47 16.78 -59.30
N ALA A 18 -34.93 17.96 -59.00
CA ALA A 18 -34.10 18.17 -57.82
C ALA A 18 -34.99 17.99 -56.58
N VAL A 19 -35.06 16.76 -56.08
CA VAL A 19 -35.52 16.52 -54.71
C VAL A 19 -34.47 17.15 -53.82
N ALA A 20 -34.82 18.25 -53.16
CA ALA A 20 -34.04 18.81 -52.08
C ALA A 20 -33.87 17.72 -51.02
N GLY A 21 -32.74 17.01 -51.07
CA GLY A 21 -32.32 16.14 -49.98
C GLY A 21 -32.28 16.95 -48.70
N PRO A 22 -32.58 16.35 -47.53
CA PRO A 22 -32.47 17.07 -46.27
C PRO A 22 -31.07 17.66 -46.21
N ALA A 23 -31.00 18.98 -45.97
CA ALA A 23 -29.75 19.67 -45.75
C ALA A 23 -28.90 18.83 -44.78
N PRO A 24 -27.57 18.72 -45.00
CA PRO A 24 -26.73 18.05 -44.02
C PRO A 24 -27.02 18.70 -42.69
N VAL A 25 -27.59 17.92 -41.76
CA VAL A 25 -27.71 18.33 -40.37
C VAL A 25 -26.28 18.60 -39.98
N ALA A 26 -25.92 19.88 -39.91
CA ALA A 26 -24.65 20.31 -39.37
C ALA A 26 -24.50 19.53 -38.07
N ALA A 27 -23.52 18.62 -38.02
CA ALA A 27 -23.20 17.88 -36.83
C ALA A 27 -22.96 18.95 -35.77
N ARG A 28 -23.96 19.18 -34.93
CA ARG A 28 -23.88 20.08 -33.79
C ARG A 28 -22.62 19.66 -33.07
N GLY A 29 -21.72 20.63 -32.89
CA GLY A 29 -20.33 20.41 -32.50
C GLY A 29 -20.22 19.39 -31.39
N ALA A 30 -19.15 18.58 -31.47
CA ALA A 30 -18.70 17.68 -30.42
C ALA A 30 -19.11 18.25 -29.06
N ARG A 31 -20.13 17.65 -28.44
CA ARG A 31 -20.43 17.94 -27.05
C ARG A 31 -19.11 17.70 -26.34
N GLY A 32 -18.55 18.77 -25.78
CA GLY A 32 -17.27 18.71 -25.08
C GLY A 32 -17.31 17.52 -24.14
N ALA A 33 -16.18 16.81 -24.03
CA ALA A 33 -16.00 15.81 -22.99
C ALA A 33 -16.68 16.34 -21.71
N GLU A 34 -17.63 15.58 -21.17
CA GLU A 34 -18.34 15.96 -19.96
C GLU A 34 -17.32 15.95 -18.83
N CYS A 35 -16.63 17.07 -18.71
CA CYS A 35 -15.51 17.29 -17.83
C CYS A 35 -16.04 17.97 -16.60
N VAL A 36 -16.16 17.21 -15.52
CA VAL A 36 -16.58 17.75 -14.23
C VAL A 36 -15.37 18.35 -13.49
N GLY A 37 -14.14 17.97 -13.86
CA GLY A 37 -12.89 18.48 -13.28
C GLY A 37 -11.77 18.63 -14.31
N ARG A 38 -10.51 18.52 -13.86
CA ARG A 38 -9.33 18.68 -14.74
C ARG A 38 -9.20 17.54 -15.74
N TYR A 39 -9.50 16.32 -15.32
CA TYR A 39 -9.40 15.12 -16.13
C TYR A 39 -10.79 14.64 -16.56
N ALA A 40 -10.84 13.96 -17.71
CA ALA A 40 -12.08 13.50 -18.31
C ALA A 40 -12.48 12.12 -17.79
N ASP A 41 -13.79 11.92 -17.61
CA ASP A 41 -14.39 10.65 -17.18
C ASP A 41 -14.39 9.57 -18.30
N THR A 42 -13.89 9.92 -19.50
CA THR A 42 -13.84 9.05 -20.67
C THR A 42 -12.61 9.30 -21.55
N LEU A 43 -11.97 8.22 -22.02
CA LEU A 43 -10.86 8.29 -22.98
C LEU A 43 -11.29 8.83 -24.36
N SER A 44 -12.60 8.91 -24.65
CA SER A 44 -13.10 9.53 -25.88
C SER A 44 -12.83 11.05 -25.95
N ALA A 45 -12.53 11.68 -24.81
CA ALA A 45 -12.07 13.07 -24.71
C ALA A 45 -10.69 13.29 -25.34
N MET A 46 -9.92 12.21 -25.54
CA MET A 46 -8.57 12.27 -26.09
C MET A 46 -8.61 12.74 -27.54
N LYS A 47 -7.73 13.68 -27.90
CA LYS A 47 -7.51 14.16 -29.27
C LYS A 47 -7.13 13.01 -30.20
N ALA A 48 -7.51 13.14 -31.47
CA ALA A 48 -7.30 12.10 -32.48
C ALA A 48 -5.84 11.64 -32.58
N ALA A 49 -4.88 12.57 -32.56
CA ALA A 49 -3.46 12.26 -32.66
C ALA A 49 -2.93 11.43 -31.46
N ALA A 50 -3.34 11.78 -30.24
CA ALA A 50 -2.98 11.01 -29.05
C ALA A 50 -3.65 9.63 -29.05
N ARG A 51 -4.93 9.56 -29.46
CA ARG A 51 -5.65 8.27 -29.59
C ARG A 51 -4.98 7.35 -30.60
N GLU A 52 -4.56 7.89 -31.75
CA GLU A 52 -3.83 7.11 -32.75
C GLU A 52 -2.49 6.61 -32.21
N ARG A 53 -1.77 7.43 -31.44
CA ARG A 53 -0.52 7.03 -30.79
C ARG A 53 -0.75 5.91 -29.77
N GLU A 54 -1.76 6.05 -28.93
CA GLU A 54 -2.08 5.07 -27.89
C GLU A 54 -2.76 3.80 -28.41
N ALA A 55 -3.27 3.80 -29.64
CA ALA A 55 -3.73 2.59 -30.31
C ALA A 55 -2.59 1.74 -30.87
N ARG A 56 -1.35 2.26 -30.95
CA ARG A 56 -0.21 1.52 -31.51
C ARG A 56 0.20 0.38 -30.57
N PRO A 57 0.41 -0.85 -31.10
CA PRO A 57 0.90 -1.96 -30.30
C PRO A 57 2.31 -1.72 -29.73
N ALA A 58 3.14 -0.97 -30.45
CA ALA A 58 4.57 -0.90 -30.20
C ALA A 58 4.99 -0.13 -28.92
N ALA A 59 4.05 0.50 -28.22
CA ALA A 59 4.23 1.14 -26.91
C ALA A 59 5.62 1.81 -26.76
N ASP A 60 6.00 2.62 -27.75
CA ASP A 60 7.39 2.96 -28.08
C ASP A 60 8.21 3.62 -26.95
N TYR A 61 7.55 4.07 -25.89
CA TYR A 61 8.14 4.75 -24.74
C TYR A 61 8.11 3.93 -23.43
N VAL A 62 7.47 2.75 -23.43
CA VAL A 62 7.51 1.77 -22.33
C VAL A 62 8.33 0.56 -22.75
N TYR A 63 9.00 -0.05 -21.79
CA TYR A 63 10.01 -1.09 -22.02
C TYR A 63 9.82 -2.21 -21.00
N CYS A 64 9.97 -3.47 -21.45
CA CYS A 64 10.02 -4.60 -20.54
C CYS A 64 11.36 -4.62 -19.84
N LEU A 65 11.35 -4.52 -18.52
CA LEU A 65 12.54 -4.62 -17.69
C LEU A 65 12.67 -6.05 -17.20
N ARG A 66 13.86 -6.61 -17.34
CA ARG A 66 14.27 -7.84 -16.68
C ARG A 66 15.34 -7.51 -15.66
N ALA A 67 15.02 -7.68 -14.39
CA ALA A 67 15.95 -7.57 -13.29
C ALA A 67 16.37 -8.97 -12.84
N THR A 68 17.68 -9.24 -12.84
CA THR A 68 18.25 -10.55 -12.52
C THR A 68 19.23 -10.41 -11.38
N ALA A 69 19.06 -11.22 -10.34
CA ALA A 69 20.00 -11.35 -9.23
C ALA A 69 20.54 -12.77 -9.14
N VAL A 70 21.85 -12.88 -8.90
CA VAL A 70 22.54 -14.14 -8.63
C VAL A 70 22.96 -14.16 -7.16
N TYR A 71 22.61 -15.23 -6.47
CA TYR A 71 22.88 -15.46 -5.07
C TYR A 71 23.86 -16.61 -4.88
N GLU A 72 24.84 -16.43 -4.00
CA GLU A 72 25.72 -17.49 -3.51
C GLU A 72 25.21 -17.99 -2.16
N HIS A 73 24.96 -19.30 -2.08
CA HIS A 73 24.64 -20.00 -0.84
C HIS A 73 25.82 -20.85 -0.41
N LEU A 74 26.24 -20.67 0.84
CA LEU A 74 27.30 -21.44 1.47
C LEU A 74 26.69 -22.51 2.38
N SER A 75 27.10 -23.76 2.20
CA SER A 75 26.70 -24.87 3.08
C SER A 75 27.89 -25.78 3.39
N TYR A 76 27.80 -26.55 4.48
CA TYR A 76 28.82 -27.53 4.82
C TYR A 76 28.34 -28.95 4.45
N GLY A 77 29.13 -29.65 3.65
CA GLY A 77 28.87 -31.06 3.33
C GLY A 77 29.28 -31.99 4.49
N ARG A 78 28.91 -33.28 4.37
CA ARG A 78 29.43 -34.32 5.28
C ARG A 78 30.96 -34.29 5.29
N GLY A 79 31.56 -34.05 6.46
CA GLY A 79 33.00 -33.89 6.64
C GLY A 79 33.52 -32.44 6.71
N GLY A 80 32.64 -31.44 6.86
CA GLY A 80 33.04 -30.04 7.10
C GLY A 80 33.59 -29.29 5.89
N LYS A 81 33.49 -29.89 4.69
CA LYS A 81 33.88 -29.22 3.44
C LYS A 81 32.85 -28.17 3.04
N LEU A 82 33.32 -26.94 2.80
CA LEU A 82 32.49 -25.85 2.28
C LEU A 82 31.99 -26.18 0.87
N ARG A 83 30.70 -25.97 0.64
CA ARG A 83 30.01 -26.08 -0.64
C ARG A 83 29.44 -24.73 -1.03
N ARG A 84 29.58 -24.38 -2.29
CA ARG A 84 29.03 -23.18 -2.91
C ARG A 84 27.96 -23.58 -3.91
N GLN A 85 26.79 -22.97 -3.81
CA GLN A 85 25.71 -23.13 -4.76
C GLN A 85 25.24 -21.76 -5.21
N TYR A 86 24.89 -21.63 -6.49
CA TYR A 86 24.42 -20.38 -7.07
C TYR A 86 22.95 -20.49 -7.45
N TYR A 87 22.17 -19.48 -7.09
CA TYR A 87 20.74 -19.39 -7.37
C TYR A 87 20.48 -18.11 -8.17
N THR A 88 19.78 -18.21 -9.28
CA THR A 88 19.40 -17.05 -10.09
C THR A 88 17.93 -16.75 -9.87
N LYS A 89 17.60 -15.47 -9.64
CA LYS A 89 16.24 -14.97 -9.57
C LYS A 89 16.03 -13.87 -10.58
N THR A 90 14.88 -13.89 -11.21
CA THR A 90 14.49 -12.95 -12.25
C THR A 90 13.14 -12.36 -11.90
N ARG A 91 13.02 -11.04 -12.01
CA ARG A 91 11.77 -10.30 -11.96
C ARG A 91 11.57 -9.58 -13.29
N HIS A 92 10.31 -9.50 -13.71
CA HIS A 92 9.91 -8.70 -14.84
C HIS A 92 9.05 -7.55 -14.36
N GLY A 93 9.24 -6.39 -14.96
CA GLY A 93 8.47 -5.19 -14.70
C GLY A 93 8.41 -4.31 -15.94
N THR A 94 7.77 -3.16 -15.78
CA THR A 94 7.65 -2.14 -16.81
C THR A 94 8.48 -0.94 -16.41
N GLY A 95 9.20 -0.36 -17.38
CA GLY A 95 9.80 0.96 -17.22
C GLY A 95 9.36 1.88 -18.35
N PHE A 96 9.36 3.18 -18.14
CA PHE A 96 9.13 4.16 -19.20
C PHE A 96 10.24 5.19 -19.27
N ALA A 97 10.71 5.48 -20.48
CA ALA A 97 11.69 6.53 -20.67
C ALA A 97 10.99 7.89 -20.57
N TYR A 98 11.51 8.82 -19.77
CA TYR A 98 10.87 10.13 -19.56
C TYR A 98 11.78 11.32 -19.87
N GLY A 99 13.07 11.09 -20.05
CA GLY A 99 14.02 12.14 -20.34
C GLY A 99 15.41 11.61 -20.69
N ALA A 100 16.37 12.52 -20.80
CA ALA A 100 17.77 12.19 -20.98
C ALA A 100 18.65 13.17 -20.19
N ARG A 101 19.75 12.67 -19.62
CA ARG A 101 20.73 13.48 -18.87
C ARG A 101 22.13 12.98 -19.18
N GLY A 102 23.05 13.90 -19.47
CA GLY A 102 24.43 13.51 -19.82
C GLY A 102 24.57 12.66 -21.10
N GLY A 103 23.56 12.70 -21.99
CA GLY A 103 23.53 11.86 -23.21
C GLY A 103 22.93 10.47 -23.00
N GLU A 104 22.59 10.10 -21.77
CA GLU A 104 21.93 8.83 -21.42
C GLU A 104 20.42 9.02 -21.30
N SER A 105 19.65 8.02 -21.71
CA SER A 105 18.19 8.00 -21.50
C SER A 105 17.89 7.63 -20.05
N LEU A 106 16.92 8.31 -19.45
CA LEU A 106 16.42 8.03 -18.11
C LEU A 106 15.12 7.24 -18.19
N VAL A 107 15.04 6.15 -17.41
CA VAL A 107 13.90 5.25 -17.33
C VAL A 107 13.38 5.24 -15.89
N ALA A 108 12.09 5.47 -15.70
CA ALA A 108 11.42 5.33 -14.42
C ALA A 108 10.77 3.94 -14.32
N THR A 109 10.81 3.35 -13.13
CA THR A 109 10.18 2.07 -12.76
C THR A 109 9.91 2.07 -11.26
N ASN A 110 9.25 1.05 -10.72
CA ASN A 110 9.22 0.87 -9.27
C ASN A 110 10.54 0.38 -8.70
N HIS A 111 10.77 0.70 -7.42
CA HIS A 111 11.92 0.22 -6.66
C HIS A 111 11.89 -1.31 -6.53
N HIS A 112 10.77 -1.89 -6.11
CA HIS A 112 10.66 -3.35 -5.89
C HIS A 112 10.89 -4.20 -7.15
N VAL A 113 10.74 -3.61 -8.36
CA VAL A 113 11.00 -4.30 -9.63
C VAL A 113 12.50 -4.59 -9.79
N VAL A 114 13.34 -3.65 -9.35
CA VAL A 114 14.79 -3.71 -9.54
C VAL A 114 15.56 -4.02 -8.26
N ASP A 115 14.90 -3.96 -7.11
CA ASP A 115 15.52 -4.23 -5.83
C ASP A 115 15.52 -5.71 -5.47
N PHE A 116 16.69 -6.18 -5.05
CA PHE A 116 16.90 -7.51 -4.49
C PHE A 116 17.63 -7.37 -3.15
N PRO A 117 17.25 -8.13 -2.11
CA PRO A 117 17.93 -8.07 -0.83
C PRO A 117 19.38 -8.55 -0.96
N GLU A 118 20.30 -7.90 -0.23
CA GLU A 118 21.72 -8.31 -0.22
C GLU A 118 21.88 -9.72 0.36
N VAL A 119 21.09 -10.08 1.36
CA VAL A 119 21.05 -11.41 1.96
C VAL A 119 19.60 -11.84 2.12
N THR A 120 19.28 -13.07 1.72
CA THR A 120 17.94 -13.63 1.87
C THR A 120 17.69 -14.04 3.33
N GLY A 121 16.66 -13.51 3.96
CA GLY A 121 16.16 -13.96 5.28
C GLY A 121 15.14 -15.10 5.18
N GLU A 122 14.66 -15.58 6.32
CA GLU A 122 13.57 -16.58 6.38
C GLU A 122 12.25 -16.01 5.84
N ASP A 123 12.02 -14.70 6.03
CA ASP A 123 10.81 -13.99 5.59
C ASP A 123 10.94 -13.34 4.19
N THR A 124 12.07 -13.54 3.51
CA THR A 124 12.27 -12.95 2.20
C THR A 124 11.50 -13.72 1.12
N GLU A 125 10.55 -13.07 0.44
CA GLU A 125 9.73 -13.60 -0.68
C GLU A 125 10.54 -13.95 -1.96
N LEU A 126 11.74 -14.53 -1.84
CA LEU A 126 12.51 -15.05 -2.98
C LEU A 126 12.37 -16.57 -3.06
N GLU A 127 11.21 -17.01 -3.56
CA GLU A 127 10.89 -18.42 -3.75
C GLU A 127 12.06 -19.17 -4.41
N GLY A 128 12.54 -20.24 -3.77
CA GLY A 128 13.61 -21.09 -4.31
C GLY A 128 15.04 -20.55 -4.16
N VAL A 129 15.26 -19.48 -3.39
CA VAL A 129 16.59 -19.12 -2.86
C VAL A 129 16.63 -19.48 -1.37
N PRO A 130 17.59 -20.31 -0.91
CA PRO A 130 17.68 -20.64 0.53
C PRO A 130 17.99 -19.40 1.37
N ALA A 131 17.45 -19.33 2.59
CA ALA A 131 17.83 -18.32 3.57
C ALA A 131 19.36 -18.33 3.83
N GLY A 132 19.92 -17.16 4.14
CA GLY A 132 21.36 -16.94 4.30
C GLY A 132 22.15 -16.88 2.99
N SER A 133 21.51 -16.86 1.82
CA SER A 133 22.20 -16.68 0.53
C SER A 133 22.53 -15.20 0.30
N ARG A 134 23.76 -14.92 -0.14
CA ARG A 134 24.25 -13.56 -0.41
C ARG A 134 24.16 -13.22 -1.89
N ARG A 135 23.59 -12.07 -2.24
CA ARG A 135 23.58 -11.53 -3.62
C ARG A 135 25.02 -11.22 -4.03
N VAL A 136 25.46 -11.80 -5.15
CA VAL A 136 26.80 -11.62 -5.72
C VAL A 136 26.80 -10.87 -7.04
N ARG A 137 25.66 -10.82 -7.74
CA ARG A 137 25.47 -10.07 -8.98
C ARG A 137 24.03 -9.60 -9.08
N GLU A 138 23.84 -8.41 -9.64
CA GLU A 138 22.55 -7.84 -9.99
C GLU A 138 22.68 -7.11 -11.33
N GLU A 139 21.71 -7.30 -12.23
CA GLU A 139 21.65 -6.60 -13.50
C GLU A 139 20.21 -6.30 -13.89
N VAL A 140 20.00 -5.14 -14.53
CA VAL A 140 18.72 -4.76 -15.13
C VAL A 140 18.93 -4.55 -16.63
N ARG A 141 18.06 -5.15 -17.45
CA ARG A 141 18.12 -5.07 -18.92
C ARG A 141 16.76 -4.78 -19.52
N ILE A 142 16.75 -4.08 -20.66
CA ILE A 142 15.58 -3.99 -21.53
C ILE A 142 15.54 -5.23 -22.41
N VAL A 143 14.38 -5.89 -22.43
CA VAL A 143 14.08 -7.06 -23.26
C VAL A 143 12.79 -6.84 -24.05
N SER A 144 12.58 -7.66 -25.08
CA SER A 144 11.33 -7.70 -25.86
C SER A 144 10.23 -8.46 -25.14
N SER A 145 10.59 -9.50 -24.38
CA SER A 145 9.68 -10.28 -23.53
C SER A 145 10.42 -11.12 -22.48
N GLU A 146 9.69 -11.71 -21.55
CA GLU A 146 10.20 -12.68 -20.55
C GLU A 146 10.84 -13.92 -21.20
N ALA A 147 10.39 -14.30 -22.40
CA ALA A 147 10.87 -15.46 -23.13
C ALA A 147 12.18 -15.18 -23.89
N GLU A 148 12.62 -13.92 -23.98
CA GLU A 148 13.84 -13.58 -24.70
C GLU A 148 15.07 -14.16 -23.96
N PRO A 149 15.93 -14.96 -24.62
CA PRO A 149 17.13 -15.47 -23.98
C PRO A 149 18.09 -14.34 -23.59
N GLU A 150 18.94 -14.55 -22.59
CA GLU A 150 19.98 -13.58 -22.24
C GLU A 150 20.98 -13.44 -23.40
N ALA A 151 21.24 -12.20 -23.81
CA ALA A 151 22.13 -11.91 -24.92
C ALA A 151 22.97 -10.65 -24.65
N PRO A 152 24.26 -10.59 -25.08
CA PRO A 152 25.11 -9.42 -24.91
C PRO A 152 24.57 -8.13 -25.56
N GLY A 153 23.72 -8.25 -26.59
CA GLY A 153 23.13 -7.11 -27.31
C GLY A 153 21.95 -6.44 -26.60
N GLN A 154 21.47 -6.98 -25.48
CA GLN A 154 20.41 -6.37 -24.69
C GLN A 154 20.88 -5.09 -24.03
N HIS A 155 19.97 -4.11 -23.93
CA HIS A 155 20.30 -2.79 -23.40
C HIS A 155 20.37 -2.85 -21.88
N ALA A 156 21.57 -2.77 -21.32
CA ALA A 156 21.77 -2.70 -19.88
C ALA A 156 21.31 -1.34 -19.32
N LEU A 157 20.79 -1.40 -18.10
CA LEU A 157 20.35 -0.26 -17.31
C LEU A 157 21.15 -0.21 -16.01
N SER A 158 21.49 0.99 -15.56
CA SER A 158 22.16 1.23 -14.29
C SER A 158 21.31 2.12 -13.40
N ALA A 159 21.15 1.75 -12.13
CA ALA A 159 20.42 2.55 -11.16
C ALA A 159 21.12 3.90 -10.95
N VAL A 160 20.35 4.98 -11.03
CA VAL A 160 20.81 6.36 -10.83
C VAL A 160 20.40 6.84 -9.45
N VAL A 161 19.13 6.63 -9.11
CA VAL A 161 18.57 6.90 -7.79
C VAL A 161 17.41 5.94 -7.55
N SER A 162 17.27 5.50 -6.30
CA SER A 162 16.19 4.65 -5.84
C SER A 162 15.63 5.23 -4.55
N ASP A 163 14.31 5.16 -4.41
CA ASP A 163 13.59 5.58 -3.22
C ASP A 163 12.61 4.47 -2.82
N GLU A 164 12.96 3.79 -1.73
CA GLU A 164 12.18 2.69 -1.15
C GLU A 164 10.83 3.20 -0.65
N ALA A 165 10.79 4.35 0.02
CA ALA A 165 9.58 4.91 0.60
C ALA A 165 8.55 5.27 -0.48
N LEU A 166 9.00 5.83 -1.61
CA LEU A 166 8.12 6.13 -2.75
C LEU A 166 7.87 4.93 -3.68
N ASP A 167 8.54 3.80 -3.43
CA ASP A 167 8.62 2.65 -4.34
C ASP A 167 8.95 3.02 -5.80
N VAL A 168 9.88 3.95 -6.02
CA VAL A 168 10.29 4.38 -7.37
C VAL A 168 11.80 4.38 -7.52
N ALA A 169 12.27 3.91 -8.69
CA ALA A 169 13.66 3.98 -9.11
C ALA A 169 13.80 4.64 -10.47
N VAL A 170 14.89 5.39 -10.62
CA VAL A 170 15.35 5.94 -11.90
C VAL A 170 16.59 5.20 -12.34
N LEU A 171 16.55 4.67 -13.55
CA LEU A 171 17.63 3.98 -14.22
C LEU A 171 18.15 4.81 -15.39
N SER A 172 19.37 4.54 -15.82
CA SER A 172 20.02 5.16 -16.98
C SER A 172 20.50 4.11 -17.98
N THR A 173 20.53 4.47 -19.26
CA THR A 173 21.20 3.68 -20.30
C THR A 173 21.79 4.60 -21.37
N PRO A 174 22.96 4.28 -21.94
CA PRO A 174 23.52 5.03 -23.07
C PRO A 174 22.70 4.85 -24.36
N THR A 175 21.80 3.86 -24.39
CA THR A 175 20.89 3.65 -25.51
C THR A 175 19.91 4.82 -25.62
N LYS A 176 19.73 5.38 -26.83
CA LYS A 176 18.71 6.41 -27.08
C LYS A 176 17.32 5.77 -27.13
N LEU A 177 16.52 6.01 -26.10
CA LEU A 177 15.15 5.55 -25.99
C LEU A 177 14.18 6.64 -26.44
N ARG A 178 12.99 6.24 -26.90
CA ARG A 178 11.91 7.20 -27.16
C ARG A 178 11.26 7.53 -25.83
N THR A 179 11.18 8.81 -25.51
CA THR A 179 10.61 9.25 -24.25
C THR A 179 9.09 9.36 -24.32
N LEU A 180 8.45 9.30 -23.16
CA LEU A 180 7.04 9.57 -22.95
C LEU A 180 6.70 10.92 -23.61
N PRO A 181 5.77 10.96 -24.58
CA PRO A 181 5.47 12.16 -25.35
C PRO A 181 4.47 13.09 -24.65
N TYR A 182 4.14 12.80 -23.39
CA TYR A 182 3.12 13.48 -22.61
C TYR A 182 3.73 14.28 -21.48
N ARG A 183 3.02 15.32 -21.06
CA ARG A 183 3.43 16.15 -19.93
C ARG A 183 3.13 15.43 -18.63
N THR A 184 3.86 15.80 -17.59
CA THR A 184 3.51 15.46 -16.21
C THR A 184 2.26 16.23 -15.80
N GLY A 185 1.21 15.51 -15.45
CA GLY A 185 -0.03 16.00 -14.85
C GLY A 185 0.07 16.06 -13.32
N SER A 186 -1.05 16.10 -12.62
CA SER A 186 -1.11 16.07 -11.15
C SER A 186 -2.11 15.01 -10.68
N ALA A 187 -1.70 14.18 -9.72
CA ALA A 187 -2.58 13.22 -9.07
C ALA A 187 -3.59 13.92 -8.14
N ARG A 188 -3.24 15.08 -7.58
CA ARG A 188 -4.13 15.87 -6.69
C ARG A 188 -5.39 16.39 -7.38
N ASP A 189 -5.34 16.52 -8.69
CA ASP A 189 -6.47 16.96 -9.51
C ASP A 189 -7.36 15.79 -9.96
N LEU A 190 -7.01 14.54 -9.61
CA LEU A 190 -7.81 13.36 -9.91
C LEU A 190 -9.04 13.26 -9.01
N ARG A 191 -10.09 12.68 -9.56
CA ARG A 191 -11.34 12.39 -8.88
C ARG A 191 -11.79 10.99 -9.22
N VAL A 192 -12.56 10.39 -8.31
CA VAL A 192 -13.23 9.13 -8.58
C VAL A 192 -14.09 9.27 -9.84
N GLY A 193 -13.90 8.36 -10.79
CA GLY A 193 -14.56 8.36 -12.09
C GLY A 193 -13.68 8.85 -13.26
N ASP A 194 -12.61 9.61 -13.00
CA ASP A 194 -11.69 10.07 -14.06
C ASP A 194 -11.10 8.86 -14.79
N ALA A 195 -11.09 8.90 -16.12
CA ALA A 195 -10.60 7.80 -16.95
C ALA A 195 -9.07 7.78 -17.01
N VAL A 196 -8.50 6.59 -16.83
CA VAL A 196 -7.06 6.35 -16.88
C VAL A 196 -6.69 5.36 -17.99
N LEU A 197 -5.49 5.55 -18.54
CA LEU A 197 -4.84 4.64 -19.47
C LEU A 197 -3.47 4.25 -18.91
N VAL A 198 -3.21 2.95 -18.86
CA VAL A 198 -1.96 2.37 -18.33
C VAL A 198 -1.26 1.62 -19.46
N ARG A 199 0.03 1.88 -19.65
CA ARG A 199 0.86 1.19 -20.64
C ARG A 199 1.95 0.39 -19.96
N GLY A 200 2.09 -0.89 -20.31
CA GLY A 200 3.17 -1.70 -19.76
C GLY A 200 3.28 -3.10 -20.32
N PHE A 201 3.98 -3.96 -19.59
CA PHE A 201 4.31 -5.32 -19.98
C PHE A 201 3.77 -6.33 -18.95
N PRO A 202 2.47 -6.67 -18.99
CA PRO A 202 1.93 -7.72 -18.14
C PRO A 202 2.72 -9.01 -18.33
N LEU A 203 3.15 -9.59 -17.22
CA LEU A 203 4.01 -10.76 -17.10
C LEU A 203 5.35 -10.63 -17.84
N GLY A 204 5.74 -9.43 -18.27
CA GLY A 204 6.86 -9.26 -19.19
C GLY A 204 6.60 -9.84 -20.58
N ALA A 205 5.38 -10.23 -20.95
CA ALA A 205 5.12 -11.02 -22.14
C ALA A 205 5.02 -10.19 -23.43
N PHE A 206 4.29 -9.07 -23.39
CA PHE A 206 4.04 -8.21 -24.54
C PHE A 206 3.60 -6.81 -24.09
N PRO A 207 3.75 -5.77 -24.93
CA PRO A 207 3.24 -4.44 -24.62
C PRO A 207 1.71 -4.43 -24.62
N ALA A 208 1.11 -3.86 -23.57
CA ALA A 208 -0.33 -3.77 -23.39
C ALA A 208 -0.78 -2.33 -23.08
N ALA A 209 -2.02 -2.01 -23.48
CA ALA A 209 -2.75 -0.83 -23.07
C ALA A 209 -3.98 -1.27 -22.27
N ASN A 210 -4.06 -0.88 -21.01
CA ASN A 210 -5.20 -1.14 -20.16
C ASN A 210 -5.89 0.16 -19.81
N ALA A 211 -7.21 0.20 -19.94
CA ALA A 211 -8.02 1.34 -19.54
C ALA A 211 -8.77 1.02 -18.25
N GLY A 212 -9.04 2.05 -17.47
CA GLY A 212 -9.84 1.97 -16.26
C GLY A 212 -10.30 3.35 -15.81
N ARG A 213 -10.69 3.44 -14.55
CA ARG A 213 -11.09 4.65 -13.85
C ARG A 213 -10.44 4.72 -12.49
N VAL A 214 -10.29 5.94 -11.99
CA VAL A 214 -9.97 6.18 -10.57
C VAL A 214 -11.17 5.74 -9.73
N ILE A 215 -10.94 4.91 -8.72
CA ILE A 215 -11.96 4.38 -7.80
C ILE A 215 -11.78 4.90 -6.37
N ALA A 216 -10.58 5.31 -5.98
CA ALA A 216 -10.31 6.01 -4.73
C ALA A 216 -9.10 6.95 -4.89
N VAL A 217 -9.02 7.99 -4.07
CA VAL A 217 -7.89 8.93 -4.02
C VAL A 217 -7.40 9.06 -2.57
N GLY A 218 -6.17 9.52 -2.38
CA GLY A 218 -5.65 9.85 -1.05
C GLY A 218 -5.45 8.66 -0.10
N GLN A 219 -5.10 7.50 -0.65
CA GLN A 219 -4.82 6.30 0.14
C GLN A 219 -3.35 6.30 0.53
N ARG A 220 -3.00 6.50 1.80
CA ARG A 220 -1.59 6.45 2.20
C ARG A 220 -1.16 4.99 2.41
N ASP A 221 -0.14 4.56 1.67
CA ASP A 221 0.45 3.22 1.78
C ASP A 221 1.69 3.27 2.68
N LEU A 222 1.73 2.34 3.63
CA LEU A 222 2.80 2.15 4.60
C LEU A 222 3.37 0.73 4.60
N ASP A 223 2.86 -0.14 3.73
CA ASP A 223 3.27 -1.52 3.69
C ASP A 223 4.72 -1.64 3.21
N ARG A 224 5.45 -2.63 3.73
CA ARG A 224 6.80 -3.00 3.23
C ARG A 224 7.82 -1.85 3.25
N GLY A 225 7.67 -0.88 4.16
CA GLY A 225 8.58 0.27 4.28
C GLY A 225 8.28 1.41 3.30
N TRP A 226 7.15 1.33 2.60
CA TRP A 226 6.62 2.41 1.79
C TRP A 226 6.11 3.56 2.68
N ASP A 227 6.17 4.78 2.18
CA ASP A 227 5.48 5.94 2.73
C ASP A 227 5.15 6.92 1.61
N HIS A 228 4.02 6.68 0.96
CA HIS A 228 3.50 7.51 -0.11
C HIS A 228 1.98 7.49 -0.18
N GLU A 229 1.41 8.45 -0.90
CA GLU A 229 -0.02 8.54 -1.18
C GLU A 229 -0.36 7.95 -2.56
N ASP A 230 -1.25 6.98 -2.56
CA ASP A 230 -1.82 6.34 -3.73
C ASP A 230 -3.20 6.86 -4.10
N PHE A 231 -3.53 6.63 -5.36
CA PHE A 231 -4.90 6.54 -5.80
C PHE A 231 -5.15 5.14 -6.35
N ALA A 232 -6.37 4.65 -6.19
CA ALA A 232 -6.76 3.33 -6.66
C ALA A 232 -7.44 3.41 -8.03
N VAL A 233 -7.18 2.42 -8.89
CA VAL A 233 -7.77 2.28 -10.22
C VAL A 233 -8.30 0.87 -10.49
N ASP A 234 -9.34 0.77 -11.32
CA ASP A 234 -9.95 -0.50 -11.73
C ASP A 234 -9.39 -1.10 -13.03
N ALA A 235 -8.32 -0.52 -13.57
CA ALA A 235 -7.64 -1.03 -14.76
C ALA A 235 -7.15 -2.47 -14.53
N LEU A 236 -7.31 -3.36 -15.52
CA LEU A 236 -6.84 -4.74 -15.41
C LEU A 236 -5.32 -4.80 -15.52
N LEU A 237 -4.65 -4.89 -14.37
CA LEU A 237 -3.20 -4.94 -14.25
C LEU A 237 -2.78 -6.26 -13.60
N ASN A 238 -1.58 -6.72 -13.97
CA ASN A 238 -1.02 -7.99 -13.52
C ASN A 238 0.42 -7.78 -13.04
N LEU A 239 1.02 -8.82 -12.45
CA LEU A 239 2.46 -8.91 -12.28
C LEU A 239 3.18 -8.54 -13.58
N GLY A 240 4.33 -7.87 -13.50
CA GLY A 240 5.02 -7.30 -14.67
C GLY A 240 4.53 -5.92 -15.10
N SER A 241 3.32 -5.52 -14.71
CA SER A 241 2.82 -4.17 -15.00
C SER A 241 3.42 -3.11 -14.06
N SER A 242 3.97 -3.49 -12.91
CA SER A 242 4.63 -2.56 -11.98
C SER A 242 5.68 -1.72 -12.69
N GLY A 243 5.59 -0.40 -12.51
CA GLY A 243 6.41 0.63 -13.13
C GLY A 243 5.76 1.23 -14.38
N SER A 244 4.54 0.80 -14.72
CA SER A 244 3.77 1.38 -15.82
C SER A 244 3.37 2.83 -15.55
N PRO A 245 3.53 3.74 -16.53
CA PRO A 245 2.95 5.07 -16.44
C PRO A 245 1.42 4.99 -16.49
N VAL A 246 0.78 5.72 -15.57
CA VAL A 246 -0.67 5.91 -15.53
C VAL A 246 -0.99 7.30 -16.06
N LEU A 247 -1.81 7.36 -17.12
CA LEU A 247 -2.14 8.58 -17.84
C LEU A 247 -3.61 8.94 -17.65
N ALA A 248 -3.90 10.22 -17.42
CA ALA A 248 -5.27 10.75 -17.42
C ALA A 248 -5.45 11.77 -18.55
N VAL A 249 -6.65 11.85 -19.13
CA VAL A 249 -6.91 12.75 -20.27
C VAL A 249 -7.28 14.14 -19.77
N SER A 250 -6.43 15.11 -20.04
CA SER A 250 -6.65 16.51 -19.67
C SER A 250 -7.83 17.09 -20.44
N CYS A 251 -8.83 17.62 -19.73
CA CYS A 251 -10.01 18.23 -20.34
C CYS A 251 -9.69 19.49 -21.15
N THR A 252 -8.71 20.25 -20.68
CA THR A 252 -8.29 21.50 -21.34
C THR A 252 -7.55 21.22 -22.64
N THR A 253 -6.67 20.22 -22.65
CA THR A 253 -5.79 19.98 -23.80
C THR A 253 -6.24 18.82 -24.67
N GLY A 254 -7.07 17.90 -24.17
CA GLY A 254 -7.40 16.63 -24.82
C GLY A 254 -6.20 15.69 -24.97
N GLU A 255 -5.04 16.01 -24.38
CA GLU A 255 -3.86 15.14 -24.38
C GLU A 255 -3.81 14.33 -23.07
N PRO A 256 -3.25 13.11 -23.10
CA PRO A 256 -2.87 12.42 -21.88
C PRO A 256 -1.83 13.21 -21.09
N GLU A 257 -1.90 13.13 -19.76
CA GLU A 257 -0.90 13.63 -18.82
C GLU A 257 -0.51 12.48 -17.87
N LEU A 258 0.77 12.36 -17.54
CA LEU A 258 1.26 11.39 -16.56
C LEU A 258 0.78 11.78 -15.17
N VAL A 259 -0.04 10.94 -14.54
CA VAL A 259 -0.63 11.19 -13.21
C VAL A 259 -0.14 10.22 -12.13
N GLY A 260 0.53 9.13 -12.51
CA GLY A 260 1.16 8.25 -11.52
C GLY A 260 1.98 7.12 -12.12
N ILE A 261 2.54 6.29 -11.24
CA ILE A 261 3.30 5.08 -11.58
C ILE A 261 2.63 3.91 -10.85
N TYR A 262 2.11 2.94 -11.60
CA TYR A 262 1.45 1.77 -10.99
C TYR A 262 2.47 0.91 -10.25
N HIS A 263 2.21 0.54 -9.00
CA HIS A 263 3.17 -0.20 -8.18
C HIS A 263 2.62 -1.53 -7.61
N ALA A 264 1.39 -1.55 -7.09
CA ALA A 264 0.85 -2.73 -6.42
C ALA A 264 -0.66 -2.94 -6.69
N GLY A 265 -1.11 -4.16 -6.45
CA GLY A 265 -2.53 -4.52 -6.47
C GLY A 265 -2.83 -5.50 -5.35
N TYR A 266 -4.06 -5.48 -4.85
CA TYR A 266 -4.46 -6.33 -3.73
C TYR A 266 -4.53 -7.80 -4.16
N LYS A 267 -3.85 -8.68 -3.42
CA LYS A 267 -3.83 -10.13 -3.69
C LYS A 267 -5.28 -10.68 -3.69
N GLY A 268 -5.67 -11.32 -4.79
CA GLY A 268 -7.00 -11.93 -4.94
C GLY A 268 -8.14 -10.97 -5.27
N ALA A 269 -7.89 -9.66 -5.40
CA ALA A 269 -8.89 -8.65 -5.77
C ALA A 269 -8.56 -8.02 -7.13
N GLN A 270 -9.15 -8.55 -8.19
CA GLN A 270 -9.03 -7.96 -9.53
C GLN A 270 -9.71 -6.58 -9.57
N GLY A 271 -9.04 -5.60 -10.16
CA GLY A 271 -9.58 -4.23 -10.28
C GLY A 271 -9.42 -3.38 -9.02
N LEU A 272 -8.61 -3.82 -8.04
CA LEU A 272 -8.17 -2.99 -6.93
C LEU A 272 -6.65 -2.82 -7.00
N ASN A 273 -6.24 -1.81 -7.76
CA ASN A 273 -4.85 -1.51 -8.07
C ASN A 273 -4.49 -0.14 -7.51
N VAL A 274 -3.34 0.00 -6.87
CA VAL A 274 -2.85 1.25 -6.30
C VAL A 274 -1.71 1.83 -7.14
N VAL A 275 -1.67 3.17 -7.19
CA VAL A 275 -0.82 3.94 -8.08
C VAL A 275 -0.21 5.10 -7.31
N VAL A 276 1.12 5.16 -7.31
CA VAL A 276 1.87 6.24 -6.68
C VAL A 276 1.58 7.54 -7.40
N GLY A 277 1.05 8.53 -6.67
CA GLY A 277 0.72 9.84 -7.23
C GLY A 277 1.93 10.58 -7.77
N ILE A 278 1.88 11.05 -9.02
CA ILE A 278 3.04 11.64 -9.71
C ILE A 278 3.65 12.85 -9.00
N ASP A 279 2.84 13.60 -8.25
CA ASP A 279 3.27 14.82 -7.56
C ASP A 279 4.36 14.55 -6.52
N GLN A 280 4.35 13.37 -5.90
CA GLN A 280 5.32 12.98 -4.86
C GLN A 280 6.67 12.60 -5.46
N VAL A 281 6.67 12.00 -6.66
CA VAL A 281 7.89 11.46 -7.28
C VAL A 281 8.59 12.47 -8.19
N ARG A 282 8.02 13.67 -8.41
CA ARG A 282 8.66 14.72 -9.25
C ARG A 282 10.08 15.07 -8.78
N GLY A 283 10.30 15.18 -7.47
CA GLY A 283 11.62 15.46 -6.92
C GLY A 283 12.67 14.39 -7.29
N LEU A 284 12.24 13.13 -7.30
CA LEU A 284 13.05 11.99 -7.73
C LEU A 284 13.30 12.01 -9.24
N LEU A 285 12.26 12.18 -10.06
CA LEU A 285 12.37 12.12 -11.52
C LEU A 285 13.15 13.31 -12.10
N GLU A 286 12.88 14.53 -11.63
CA GLU A 286 13.50 15.75 -12.19
C GLU A 286 14.82 16.08 -11.49
N GLY A 287 14.84 15.94 -10.17
CA GLY A 287 15.98 16.30 -9.33
C GLY A 287 17.02 15.18 -9.19
N LEU A 288 16.65 13.92 -9.44
CA LEU A 288 17.43 12.72 -9.12
C LEU A 288 17.83 12.69 -7.63
N ARG A 289 16.89 13.09 -6.76
CA ARG A 289 17.07 13.13 -5.32
C ARG A 289 16.09 12.18 -4.68
N ALA A 290 16.61 11.18 -3.98
CA ALA A 290 15.79 10.39 -3.07
C ALA A 290 15.26 11.30 -1.97
N SER A 291 14.07 10.98 -1.49
CA SER A 291 13.53 11.59 -0.28
C SER A 291 14.54 11.38 0.85
N PRO A 292 14.73 12.35 1.76
CA PRO A 292 15.43 12.06 2.99
C PRO A 292 14.78 10.82 3.59
N ARG A 293 15.58 9.78 3.89
CA ARG A 293 15.13 8.73 4.80
C ARG A 293 14.80 9.45 6.11
N GLU A 294 13.56 9.91 6.27
CA GLU A 294 12.87 9.58 7.50
C GLU A 294 12.91 8.06 7.48
N VAL A 295 13.93 7.51 8.15
CA VAL A 295 13.83 6.16 8.68
C VAL A 295 12.42 6.15 9.22
N ALA A 296 11.50 5.42 8.57
CA ALA A 296 10.20 5.12 9.15
C ALA A 296 10.57 4.69 10.55
N ALA A 297 10.32 5.61 11.49
CA ALA A 297 11.03 5.56 12.74
C ALA A 297 10.69 4.19 13.28
N ARG A 298 11.72 3.42 13.69
CA ARG A 298 11.49 2.46 14.76
C ARG A 298 10.54 3.14 15.72
N ASP A 299 9.41 2.48 15.99
CA ASP A 299 8.32 2.95 16.85
C ASP A 299 8.85 4.00 17.82
N PRO A 300 8.32 5.24 17.84
CA PRO A 300 8.92 6.33 18.59
C PRO A 300 9.19 5.84 20.00
N GLY A 301 10.46 5.56 20.29
CA GLY A 301 10.84 4.91 21.54
C GLY A 301 10.23 5.67 22.70
N VAL A 302 9.66 4.94 23.64
CA VAL A 302 8.84 5.52 24.70
C VAL A 302 9.70 6.43 25.55
N ASP A 303 9.48 7.74 25.46
CA ASP A 303 10.01 8.66 26.46
C ASP A 303 9.24 8.45 27.77
N ARG A 304 9.76 7.54 28.60
CA ARG A 304 9.18 7.17 29.91
C ARG A 304 9.05 8.38 30.83
N ALA A 305 9.90 9.41 30.69
CA ALA A 305 9.79 10.62 31.49
C ALA A 305 8.57 11.45 31.07
N SER A 306 8.38 11.66 29.77
CA SER A 306 7.17 12.31 29.24
C SER A 306 5.89 11.54 29.57
N ALA A 307 5.91 10.20 29.44
CA ALA A 307 4.77 9.37 29.78
C ALA A 307 4.40 9.47 31.28
N ARG A 308 5.40 9.45 32.17
CA ARG A 308 5.19 9.69 33.62
C ARG A 308 4.59 11.07 33.89
N ALA A 309 5.00 12.10 33.16
CA ALA A 309 4.42 13.44 33.30
C ALA A 309 2.94 13.50 32.89
N VAL A 310 2.52 12.69 31.90
CA VAL A 310 1.09 12.55 31.57
C VAL A 310 0.34 11.78 32.65
N LEU A 311 0.91 10.66 33.13
CA LEU A 311 0.30 9.86 34.20
C LEU A 311 0.15 10.62 35.53
N ALA A 312 0.98 11.64 35.77
CA ALA A 312 0.83 12.54 36.91
C ALA A 312 -0.46 13.38 36.85
N LYS A 313 -1.05 13.56 35.67
CA LYS A 313 -2.34 14.24 35.48
C LYS A 313 -3.53 13.31 35.67
N GLY A 314 -3.33 11.99 35.61
CA GLY A 314 -4.37 10.99 35.79
C GLY A 314 -4.06 9.65 35.10
N PRO A 315 -4.83 8.59 35.40
CA PRO A 315 -4.62 7.28 34.80
C PRO A 315 -4.93 7.28 33.29
N VAL A 316 -4.18 6.48 32.54
CA VAL A 316 -4.38 6.27 31.10
C VAL A 316 -4.88 4.84 30.88
N VAL A 317 -5.94 4.71 30.10
CA VAL A 317 -6.48 3.42 29.68
C VAL A 317 -6.07 3.17 28.23
N MET A 318 -5.59 1.96 27.94
CA MET A 318 -5.09 1.54 26.64
C MET A 318 -5.48 0.09 26.33
N PRO A 319 -5.71 -0.27 25.07
CA PRO A 319 -5.83 -1.68 24.67
C PRO A 319 -4.46 -2.37 24.75
N PHE A 320 -4.43 -3.68 25.03
CA PHE A 320 -3.23 -4.50 25.01
C PHE A 320 -3.63 -5.98 24.90
N GLY A 321 -3.17 -6.69 23.85
CA GLY A 321 -3.46 -8.11 23.64
C GLY A 321 -4.95 -8.50 23.71
N GLY A 322 -5.83 -7.73 23.07
CA GLY A 322 -7.28 -7.94 23.09
C GLY A 322 -7.97 -7.59 24.43
N ARG A 323 -7.23 -7.02 25.39
CA ARG A 323 -7.70 -6.65 26.73
C ARG A 323 -7.49 -5.15 26.98
N VAL A 324 -7.93 -4.69 28.16
CA VAL A 324 -7.78 -3.28 28.56
C VAL A 324 -6.82 -3.18 29.73
N VAL A 325 -5.81 -2.31 29.60
CA VAL A 325 -4.84 -2.00 30.64
C VAL A 325 -5.03 -0.56 31.11
N ARG A 326 -5.00 -0.37 32.44
CA ARG A 326 -4.92 0.95 33.08
C ARG A 326 -3.50 1.20 33.59
N ALA A 327 -2.84 2.22 33.05
CA ALA A 327 -1.56 2.73 33.53
C ALA A 327 -1.78 3.89 34.52
N GLU A 328 -1.11 3.84 35.68
CA GLU A 328 -1.20 4.88 36.72
C GLU A 328 0.11 4.99 37.52
N LEU A 329 0.41 6.17 38.08
CA LEU A 329 1.53 6.29 39.02
C LEU A 329 1.18 5.62 40.34
N SER A 330 2.08 4.79 40.86
CA SER A 330 1.92 4.13 42.15
C SER A 330 3.27 3.85 42.79
N GLY A 331 3.45 4.28 44.04
CA GLY A 331 4.63 3.93 44.86
C GLY A 331 5.98 4.33 44.24
N GLY A 332 6.04 5.45 43.50
CA GLY A 332 7.25 5.90 42.78
C GLY A 332 7.47 5.23 41.41
N GLY A 333 6.68 4.21 41.07
CA GLY A 333 6.67 3.52 39.80
C GLY A 333 5.42 3.80 38.95
N VAL A 334 5.32 3.11 37.82
CA VAL A 334 4.09 3.02 37.02
C VAL A 334 3.48 1.63 37.23
N ARG A 335 2.22 1.58 37.66
CA ARG A 335 1.43 0.36 37.70
C ARG A 335 0.63 0.24 36.41
N PHE A 336 0.75 -0.88 35.73
CA PHE A 336 -0.12 -1.33 34.65
C PHE A 336 -1.06 -2.39 35.20
N SER A 337 -2.37 -2.13 35.18
CA SER A 337 -3.41 -3.05 35.68
C SER A 337 -4.27 -3.55 34.53
N LEU A 338 -4.17 -4.85 34.25
CA LEU A 338 -5.01 -5.54 33.28
C LEU A 338 -6.41 -5.73 33.87
N LEU A 339 -7.41 -5.15 33.21
CA LEU A 339 -8.80 -5.20 33.63
C LEU A 339 -9.48 -6.44 33.07
N ASP A 340 -10.43 -6.99 33.83
CA ASP A 340 -11.22 -8.15 33.41
C ASP A 340 -11.99 -7.90 32.10
N ALA A 341 -12.33 -8.98 31.39
CA ALA A 341 -12.97 -8.90 30.07
C ALA A 341 -14.36 -8.24 30.07
N SER A 342 -14.95 -8.03 31.25
CA SER A 342 -16.25 -7.36 31.41
C SER A 342 -16.12 -5.85 31.49
N TYR A 343 -14.92 -5.26 31.37
CA TYR A 343 -14.77 -3.82 31.21
C TYR A 343 -15.62 -3.30 30.03
N PRO A 344 -16.33 -2.15 30.15
CA PRO A 344 -16.32 -1.19 31.25
C PRO A 344 -17.34 -1.47 32.37
N LEU A 345 -18.06 -2.59 32.33
CA LEU A 345 -19.05 -2.95 33.35
C LEU A 345 -18.41 -3.40 34.66
N SER A 346 -17.15 -3.82 34.61
CA SER A 346 -16.31 -4.15 35.77
C SER A 346 -14.92 -3.52 35.61
N THR A 347 -14.32 -3.15 36.72
CA THR A 347 -12.94 -2.63 36.79
C THR A 347 -12.07 -3.53 37.66
N ARG A 348 -12.39 -4.83 37.75
CA ARG A 348 -11.59 -5.78 38.51
C ARG A 348 -10.25 -5.96 37.79
N VAL A 349 -9.18 -5.94 38.58
CA VAL A 349 -7.83 -6.17 38.08
C VAL A 349 -7.55 -7.68 38.14
N GLU A 350 -7.20 -8.27 37.00
CA GLU A 350 -6.80 -9.68 36.90
C GLU A 350 -5.29 -9.84 37.11
N LEU A 351 -4.52 -8.91 36.54
CA LEU A 351 -3.06 -8.88 36.63
C LEU A 351 -2.58 -7.44 36.82
N ALA A 352 -1.53 -7.25 37.63
CA ALA A 352 -0.88 -5.94 37.77
C ALA A 352 0.64 -6.06 37.67
N VAL A 353 1.22 -5.23 36.81
CA VAL A 353 2.67 -5.05 36.66
C VAL A 353 3.05 -3.72 37.30
N LEU A 354 4.05 -3.71 38.18
CA LEU A 354 4.59 -2.48 38.77
C LEU A 354 6.02 -2.25 38.27
N ASP A 355 6.21 -1.25 37.42
CA ASP A 355 7.51 -0.81 36.92
C ASP A 355 8.07 0.29 37.84
N THR A 356 9.11 -0.03 38.60
CA THR A 356 9.83 0.93 39.47
C THR A 356 11.13 1.45 38.85
N GLY A 357 11.36 1.24 37.55
CA GLY A 357 12.64 1.51 36.87
C GLY A 357 13.35 0.23 36.40
N PRO A 358 14.53 0.35 35.75
CA PRO A 358 15.22 -0.76 35.11
C PRO A 358 15.50 -1.87 36.14
N ARG A 359 14.97 -3.07 35.87
CA ARG A 359 15.24 -4.27 36.64
C ARG A 359 16.43 -5.00 36.02
N SER A 360 17.14 -5.77 36.84
CA SER A 360 18.21 -6.66 36.41
C SER A 360 17.70 -8.10 36.57
N GLY A 361 17.26 -8.75 35.48
CA GLY A 361 16.90 -10.18 35.47
C GLY A 361 16.12 -10.60 34.21
N PRO A 362 16.37 -11.80 33.64
CA PRO A 362 15.76 -12.21 32.38
C PRO A 362 14.29 -12.61 32.56
N GLY A 363 13.42 -12.14 31.66
CA GLY A 363 12.01 -12.56 31.52
C GLY A 363 10.95 -11.52 31.93
N GLY A 364 11.25 -10.62 32.88
CA GLY A 364 10.33 -9.56 33.32
C GLY A 364 10.40 -8.27 32.49
N ASP A 365 11.40 -8.17 31.62
CA ASP A 365 11.68 -6.98 30.84
C ASP A 365 10.75 -6.89 29.60
N GLU A 366 10.43 -8.00 28.94
CA GLU A 366 9.67 -8.01 27.68
C GLU A 366 8.21 -7.53 27.82
N LEU A 367 7.45 -8.05 28.80
CA LEU A 367 6.08 -7.56 29.04
C LEU A 367 6.06 -6.11 29.51
N SER A 368 7.00 -5.71 30.37
CA SER A 368 7.09 -4.31 30.81
C SER A 368 7.43 -3.38 29.65
N GLU A 369 8.39 -3.77 28.80
CA GLU A 369 8.75 -3.03 27.59
C GLU A 369 7.57 -2.92 26.62
N ALA A 370 6.87 -4.01 26.34
CA ALA A 370 5.67 -3.99 25.50
C ALA A 370 4.56 -3.09 26.06
N LEU A 371 4.34 -3.10 27.39
CA LEU A 371 3.39 -2.20 28.06
C LEU A 371 3.79 -0.72 27.94
N TRP A 372 5.09 -0.43 28.04
CA TRP A 372 5.60 0.92 27.83
C TRP A 372 5.42 1.34 26.37
N GLU A 373 5.75 0.48 25.40
CA GLU A 373 5.58 0.74 23.96
C GLU A 373 4.13 1.09 23.64
N GLN A 374 3.20 0.26 24.10
CA GLN A 374 1.77 0.50 23.91
C GLN A 374 1.31 1.83 24.54
N LEU A 375 1.82 2.17 25.74
CA LEU A 375 1.53 3.45 26.38
C LEU A 375 2.08 4.63 25.56
N GLY A 376 3.30 4.51 25.05
CA GLY A 376 3.92 5.51 24.19
C GLY A 376 3.09 5.79 22.93
N LEU A 377 2.64 4.73 22.27
CA LEU A 377 1.79 4.79 21.09
C LEU A 377 0.46 5.53 21.38
N VAL A 378 -0.24 5.16 22.45
CA VAL A 378 -1.51 5.79 22.84
C VAL A 378 -1.33 7.26 23.23
N LEU A 379 -0.21 7.61 23.89
CA LEU A 379 0.07 8.99 24.26
C LEU A 379 0.47 9.85 23.06
N HIS A 380 1.23 9.29 22.11
CA HIS A 380 1.54 9.96 20.85
C HIS A 380 0.25 10.24 20.07
N TYR A 381 -0.63 9.25 19.97
CA TYR A 381 -1.94 9.37 19.35
C TYR A 381 -2.80 10.48 19.97
N ARG A 382 -2.93 10.52 21.31
CA ARG A 382 -3.70 11.56 22.01
C ARG A 382 -3.14 12.96 21.76
N ARG A 383 -1.82 13.11 21.67
CA ARG A 383 -1.19 14.40 21.35
C ARG A 383 -1.57 14.86 19.94
N VAL A 384 -1.53 13.94 18.96
CA VAL A 384 -1.99 14.20 17.59
C VAL A 384 -3.48 14.55 17.55
N GLU A 385 -4.32 13.97 18.43
CA GLU A 385 -5.74 14.33 18.53
C GLU A 385 -6.01 15.71 19.16
N GLU A 386 -5.18 16.14 20.10
CA GLU A 386 -5.31 17.44 20.77
C GLU A 386 -4.97 18.62 19.82
N GLU A 387 -4.16 18.37 18.78
CA GLU A 387 -3.73 19.33 17.75
C GLU A 387 -4.80 19.59 16.64
N ARG A 388 -6.09 19.59 16.99
CA ARG A 388 -7.27 19.49 16.07
C ARG A 388 -7.25 20.26 14.73
N GLU A 389 -7.89 19.61 13.74
CA GLU A 389 -8.40 20.05 12.41
C GLU A 389 -7.57 19.71 11.15
N SER A 390 -7.29 18.42 10.89
CA SER A 390 -6.96 17.99 9.52
C SER A 390 -7.29 16.52 9.23
N ALA A 391 -7.37 16.17 7.94
CA ALA A 391 -7.49 14.78 7.47
C ALA A 391 -6.36 13.86 7.99
N SER A 392 -5.23 14.43 8.42
CA SER A 392 -4.11 13.75 9.06
C SER A 392 -4.51 13.03 10.37
N ALA A 393 -5.44 13.60 11.13
CA ALA A 393 -5.90 13.01 12.40
C ALA A 393 -6.63 11.68 12.16
N SER A 394 -7.38 11.56 11.06
CA SER A 394 -8.06 10.31 10.65
C SER A 394 -7.07 9.22 10.25
N SER A 395 -6.02 9.56 9.51
CA SER A 395 -4.98 8.61 9.10
C SER A 395 -4.10 8.17 10.27
N ALA A 396 -3.86 9.03 11.25
CA ALA A 396 -3.18 8.65 12.49
C ALA A 396 -4.01 7.63 13.29
N ARG A 397 -5.35 7.72 13.27
CA ARG A 397 -6.23 6.70 13.89
C ARG A 397 -6.07 5.35 13.22
N ALA A 398 -6.14 5.31 11.89
CA ALA A 398 -6.04 4.07 11.14
C ALA A 398 -4.68 3.38 11.36
N ARG A 399 -3.57 4.14 11.34
CA ARG A 399 -2.22 3.65 11.64
C ARG A 399 -2.09 3.05 13.03
N VAL A 400 -2.62 3.74 14.04
CA VAL A 400 -2.55 3.26 15.42
C VAL A 400 -3.47 2.06 15.63
N GLU A 401 -4.64 2.04 15.01
CA GLU A 401 -5.57 0.92 15.09
C GLU A 401 -5.02 -0.34 14.40
N GLU A 402 -4.40 -0.19 13.23
CA GLU A 402 -3.72 -1.26 12.50
C GLU A 402 -2.50 -1.78 13.27
N HIS A 403 -1.65 -0.89 13.77
CA HIS A 403 -0.50 -1.25 14.59
C HIS A 403 -0.92 -1.98 15.89
N ILE A 404 -2.03 -1.58 16.52
CA ILE A 404 -2.59 -2.28 17.68
C ILE A 404 -3.04 -3.69 17.31
N ARG A 405 -3.65 -3.89 16.13
CA ARG A 405 -4.11 -5.21 15.67
C ARG A 405 -2.94 -6.12 15.31
N ASP A 406 -1.93 -5.61 14.62
CA ASP A 406 -0.78 -6.41 14.17
C ASP A 406 0.03 -6.99 15.33
N ARG A 407 0.06 -6.29 16.47
CA ARG A 407 0.74 -6.73 17.69
C ARG A 407 -0.16 -7.45 18.69
N GLU A 408 -1.45 -7.63 18.37
CA GLU A 408 -2.42 -8.16 19.32
C GLU A 408 -2.12 -9.60 19.72
N GLU A 409 -1.70 -10.44 18.77
CA GLU A 409 -1.35 -11.85 19.00
C GLU A 409 -0.08 -11.99 19.86
N GLU A 410 0.97 -11.24 19.53
CA GLU A 410 2.22 -11.16 20.31
C GLU A 410 1.95 -10.71 21.76
N GLN A 411 1.17 -9.64 21.94
CA GLN A 411 0.82 -9.12 23.26
C GLN A 411 -0.05 -10.09 24.05
N ALA A 412 -0.96 -10.82 23.39
CA ALA A 412 -1.78 -11.84 24.03
C ALA A 412 -0.92 -13.02 24.55
N ASP A 413 0.10 -13.42 23.80
CA ASP A 413 1.06 -14.44 24.22
C ASP A 413 1.86 -13.97 25.46
N LEU A 414 2.26 -12.70 25.51
CA LEU A 414 2.93 -12.11 26.69
C LEU A 414 2.02 -12.07 27.93
N ILE A 415 0.72 -11.77 27.77
CA ILE A 415 -0.26 -11.85 28.86
C ILE A 415 -0.40 -13.29 29.34
N ALA A 416 -0.57 -14.25 28.42
CA ALA A 416 -0.73 -15.66 28.75
C ALA A 416 0.49 -16.23 29.47
N ALA A 417 1.70 -15.84 29.04
CA ALA A 417 2.96 -16.21 29.71
C ALA A 417 3.04 -15.64 31.13
N ALA A 418 2.60 -14.40 31.34
CA ALA A 418 2.57 -13.78 32.66
C ALA A 418 1.52 -14.39 33.60
N GLU A 419 0.33 -14.72 33.09
CA GLU A 419 -0.71 -15.44 33.85
C GLU A 419 -0.28 -16.87 34.22
N ALA A 420 0.50 -17.52 33.36
CA ALA A 420 1.09 -18.84 33.61
C ALA A 420 2.23 -18.82 34.65
N GLY A 421 2.63 -17.64 35.14
CA GLY A 421 3.60 -17.49 36.24
C GLY A 421 5.06 -17.42 35.79
N ALA A 422 5.35 -16.95 34.58
CA ALA A 422 6.72 -16.65 34.16
C ALA A 422 7.30 -15.46 34.95
N ASP A 423 8.26 -15.79 35.82
CA ASP A 423 9.21 -15.01 36.62
C ASP A 423 9.08 -13.47 36.74
N GLY A 424 8.77 -13.02 37.97
CA GLY A 424 9.16 -11.68 38.48
C GLY A 424 8.04 -10.65 38.66
N LEU A 425 6.79 -11.00 38.36
CA LEU A 425 5.62 -10.14 38.59
C LEU A 425 5.02 -10.43 39.97
N ALA A 426 4.92 -9.40 40.81
CA ALA A 426 4.19 -9.51 42.07
C ALA A 426 2.69 -9.61 41.76
N LEU A 427 2.15 -10.83 41.76
CA LEU A 427 0.70 -11.07 41.80
C LEU A 427 0.16 -10.47 43.10
N ILE A 428 -0.37 -9.23 43.03
CA ILE A 428 -1.15 -8.66 44.13
C ILE A 428 -2.52 -9.33 44.10
N GLY A 429 -2.60 -10.53 44.67
CA GLY A 429 -3.85 -11.17 45.01
C GLY A 429 -4.48 -10.45 46.21
N GLY A 430 -5.46 -9.58 45.95
CA GLY A 430 -6.26 -8.98 47.00
C GLY A 430 -7.26 -7.98 46.44
N ALA A 431 -8.55 -8.27 46.60
CA ALA A 431 -9.62 -7.35 46.25
C ALA A 431 -9.47 -6.03 47.01
N VAL A 432 -8.92 -4.99 46.36
CA VAL A 432 -8.90 -3.63 46.89
C VAL A 432 -10.17 -2.94 46.40
N ARG A 433 -11.09 -2.65 47.34
CA ARG A 433 -12.21 -1.74 47.12
C ARG A 433 -11.67 -0.31 46.96
N ASP A 434 -12.19 0.38 45.96
CA ASP A 434 -11.87 1.75 45.56
C ASP A 434 -12.24 2.77 46.68
N PRO A 435 -11.34 3.69 47.10
CA PRO A 435 -11.66 4.73 48.09
C PRO A 435 -12.43 5.94 47.52
N ALA A 436 -12.90 5.90 46.27
CA ALA A 436 -13.56 7.03 45.62
C ALA A 436 -15.09 7.15 45.83
N THR A 437 -15.68 6.59 46.89
CA THR A 437 -17.10 6.81 47.24
C THR A 437 -17.26 7.30 48.68
N GLY A 438 -16.93 8.57 48.88
CA GLY A 438 -17.18 9.27 50.13
C GLY A 438 -17.75 10.65 49.87
N THR A 439 -19.07 10.76 49.70
CA THR A 439 -19.86 11.96 50.04
C THR A 439 -21.35 11.71 49.84
N ALA A 440 -22.07 11.46 50.94
CA ALA A 440 -23.40 12.04 51.26
C ALA A 440 -23.93 11.43 52.57
N ALA A 441 -24.20 12.30 53.55
CA ALA A 441 -24.93 12.00 54.78
C ALA A 441 -26.45 12.28 54.59
N PRO A 442 -27.33 12.16 55.61
CA PRO A 442 -28.23 11.02 55.81
C PRO A 442 -29.73 11.36 55.68
N ASP A 443 -30.58 10.37 56.00
CA ASP A 443 -32.04 10.37 56.24
C ASP A 443 -33.02 10.10 55.07
N ALA A 444 -33.69 8.95 55.10
CA ALA A 444 -35.04 8.79 55.68
C ALA A 444 -35.76 7.49 55.21
N ARG A 445 -36.15 6.65 56.19
CA ARG A 445 -37.34 5.76 56.30
C ARG A 445 -37.90 5.00 55.06
N THR A 446 -37.83 3.66 55.15
CA THR A 446 -38.76 2.52 54.83
C THR A 446 -40.16 2.78 54.18
N PRO A 447 -40.90 1.78 53.59
CA PRO A 447 -40.67 0.31 53.57
C PRO A 447 -41.08 -0.54 52.31
N ARG A 448 -40.56 -1.79 52.30
CA ARG A 448 -41.11 -3.12 51.86
C ARG A 448 -42.10 -3.24 50.67
N GLY A 449 -41.74 -4.15 49.74
CA GLY A 449 -42.62 -5.25 49.27
C GLY A 449 -42.72 -5.50 47.76
N ALA A 450 -42.21 -6.66 47.26
CA ALA A 450 -42.87 -7.59 46.31
C ALA A 450 -41.85 -8.63 45.73
N PRO A 451 -42.25 -9.91 45.49
CA PRO A 451 -41.36 -11.02 45.10
C PRO A 451 -41.27 -11.27 43.57
N PRO A 452 -40.31 -12.12 43.09
CA PRO A 452 -40.03 -12.29 41.66
C PRO A 452 -40.89 -13.38 40.97
N PRO A 453 -41.02 -13.34 39.61
CA PRO A 453 -41.78 -14.34 38.85
C PRO A 453 -40.93 -15.58 38.45
N PRO A 454 -41.57 -16.72 38.13
CA PRO A 454 -40.93 -18.03 38.04
C PRO A 454 -40.34 -18.39 36.67
N ALA A 455 -39.33 -19.24 36.72
CA ALA A 455 -38.62 -19.84 35.58
C ALA A 455 -39.50 -20.81 34.76
N ARG A 456 -39.33 -20.77 33.43
CA ARG A 456 -39.81 -21.80 32.50
C ARG A 456 -38.63 -22.57 31.92
N THR A 457 -38.71 -23.89 32.03
CA THR A 457 -37.79 -24.87 31.45
C THR A 457 -38.43 -25.58 30.24
N ARG A 458 -37.53 -25.99 29.33
CA ARG A 458 -37.54 -27.19 28.47
C ARG A 458 -38.27 -27.24 27.11
N GLY A 459 -37.49 -27.74 26.14
CA GLY A 459 -37.89 -28.50 24.94
C GLY A 459 -37.25 -27.88 23.68
N LEU A 460 -36.52 -28.57 22.80
CA LEU A 460 -36.42 -29.98 22.48
C LEU A 460 -35.11 -30.28 21.70
N ARG A 461 -34.78 -31.57 21.64
CA ARG A 461 -33.59 -32.21 21.07
C ARG A 461 -33.59 -32.27 19.53
N GLN A 462 -32.37 -32.30 18.99
CA GLN A 462 -31.99 -32.84 17.67
C GLN A 462 -32.15 -34.36 17.60
N THR A 463 -32.50 -34.89 16.42
CA THR A 463 -32.02 -36.18 15.89
C THR A 463 -32.06 -36.21 14.36
N VAL A 464 -30.87 -36.27 13.76
CA VAL A 464 -30.33 -37.12 12.67
C VAL A 464 -31.26 -37.62 11.53
N ALA A 465 -30.69 -37.49 10.33
CA ALA A 465 -31.10 -37.88 8.97
C ALA A 465 -31.32 -39.40 8.75
N PRO A 466 -31.67 -39.85 7.53
CA PRO A 466 -30.75 -39.85 6.38
C PRO A 466 -31.09 -38.89 5.23
#